data_AF-A0A7J7MH78-F1
#
_entry.id   AF-A0A7J7MH78-F1
#
_cell.length_a   1.000
_cell.length_b   1.000
_cell.length_c   1.000
_cell.angle_alpha   90.00
_cell.angle_beta   90.00
_cell.angle_gamma   90.00
#
_symmetry.space_group_name_H-M   'P 1'
#
loop_
_entity.id
_entity.type
_entity.pdbx_description
1 polymer ?
#
loop_
_entity_poly.entity_id
_entity_poly.type
_entity_poly.pdbx_seq_one_letter_code
_entity_poly.pdbx_strand_id
1 'polypeptide(L)' 'KWVTLITAEEGSCELDVWPELQNLTGEVISRTVFGSSFEEQRRIFQLQTKQAELAIQAIQSVYIPGYRFLPTKRNT' A
#
# COMPACT_ATOMS: atom_id res chain seq x y z
N LYS A 1 20.80 5.03 8.02
CA LYS A 1 19.59 4.47 8.66
C LYS A 1 19.61 2.94 8.67
N TRP A 2 19.70 2.27 7.52
CA TRP A 2 19.75 0.79 7.48
C TRP A 2 21.08 0.22 7.96
N VAL A 3 22.19 0.76 7.46
CA VAL A 3 23.56 0.36 7.85
C VAL A 3 23.76 0.48 9.37
N THR A 4 23.20 1.50 10.00
CA THR A 4 23.30 1.72 11.45
C THR A 4 22.49 0.71 12.28
N LEU A 5 21.39 0.17 11.73
CA LEU A 5 20.60 -0.89 12.38
C LEU A 5 21.29 -2.25 12.25
N ILE A 6 21.81 -2.55 11.06
CA ILE A 6 22.58 -3.77 10.79
C ILE A 6 23.88 -3.83 11.61
N THR A 7 24.50 -2.67 11.89
CA THR A 7 25.73 -2.61 12.70
C THR A 7 25.45 -2.71 14.21
N ALA A 8 24.20 -2.46 14.64
CA ALA A 8 23.81 -2.49 16.05
C ALA A 8 23.43 -3.91 16.54
N GLU A 9 22.98 -4.78 15.66
CA GLU A 9 22.89 -6.22 15.92
C GLU A 9 24.18 -6.88 15.45
N GLU A 10 24.97 -7.46 16.35
CA GLU A 10 26.18 -8.22 16.00
C GLU A 10 25.79 -9.48 15.22
N GLY A 11 25.55 -9.36 13.90
CA GLY A 11 25.12 -10.44 13.04
C GLY A 11 24.27 -10.01 11.84
N SER A 12 23.24 -10.79 11.52
CA SER A 12 22.25 -10.49 10.48
C SER A 12 20.93 -10.07 11.12
N CYS A 13 20.39 -8.90 10.75
CA CYS A 13 19.07 -8.44 11.19
C CYS A 13 18.01 -8.65 10.10
N GLU A 14 16.81 -9.08 10.48
CA GLU A 14 15.64 -9.00 9.59
C GLU A 14 15.05 -7.59 9.67
N LEU A 15 14.80 -7.00 8.50
CA LEU A 15 14.48 -5.58 8.40
C LEU A 15 13.28 -5.40 7.48
N ASP A 16 12.16 -4.93 8.05
CA ASP A 16 11.01 -4.56 7.24
C ASP A 16 11.30 -3.25 6.50
N VAL A 17 11.54 -3.39 5.19
CA VAL A 17 11.78 -2.27 4.27
C VAL A 17 10.53 -1.83 3.52
N TRP A 18 9.39 -2.51 3.75
CA TRP A 18 8.15 -2.25 3.03
C TRP A 18 7.66 -0.80 3.17
N PRO A 19 7.66 -0.16 4.36
CA PRO A 19 7.22 1.22 4.52
C PRO A 19 8.08 2.21 3.72
N GLU A 20 9.40 2.02 3.72
CA GLU A 20 10.34 2.86 2.98
C GLU A 20 10.21 2.70 1.46
N LEU A 21 9.96 1.47 0.97
CA LEU A 21 9.68 1.24 -0.44
C LEU A 21 8.38 1.94 -0.88
N GLN A 22 7.34 1.89 -0.05
CA GLN A 22 6.10 2.60 -0.32
C GLN A 22 6.32 4.12 -0.35
N ASN A 23 7.11 4.68 0.57
CA ASN A 23 7.42 6.10 0.58
C ASN A 23 8.22 6.53 -0.66
N LEU A 24 9.27 5.78 -1.03
CA LEU A 24 10.08 6.03 -2.22
C LEU A 24 9.21 6.00 -3.50
N THR A 25 8.36 4.99 -3.62
CA THR A 25 7.44 4.86 -4.76
C THR A 25 6.49 6.04 -4.83
N GLY A 26 5.94 6.46 -3.68
CA GLY A 26 5.11 7.65 -3.56
C GLY A 26 5.82 8.92 -4.03
N GLU A 27 7.06 9.15 -3.60
CA GLU A 27 7.87 10.30 -4.03
C GLU A 27 8.18 10.29 -5.53
N VAL A 28 8.52 9.12 -6.09
CA VAL A 28 8.79 8.98 -7.53
C VAL A 28 7.54 9.27 -8.35
N ILE A 29 6.39 8.70 -8.01
CA ILE A 29 5.12 8.96 -8.71
C ILE A 29 4.73 10.44 -8.59
N SER A 30 4.87 11.02 -7.40
CA SER A 30 4.48 12.41 -7.15
C SER A 30 5.32 13.39 -7.98
N ARG A 31 6.63 13.15 -8.06
CA ARG A 31 7.53 13.95 -8.91
C ARG A 31 7.30 13.71 -10.41
N THR A 32 7.02 12.48 -10.83
CA THR A 32 6.92 12.13 -12.27
C THR A 32 5.56 12.47 -12.87
N VAL A 33 4.48 12.22 -12.15
CA VAL A 33 3.10 12.43 -12.63
C VAL A 33 2.65 13.86 -12.36
N PHE A 34 3.03 14.43 -11.22
CA PHE A 34 2.50 15.73 -10.76
C PHE A 34 3.56 16.82 -10.64
N GLY A 35 4.85 16.49 -10.72
CA GLY A 35 5.94 17.45 -10.56
C GLY A 35 6.09 18.01 -9.14
N SER A 36 5.36 17.47 -8.16
CA SER A 36 5.30 18.00 -6.79
C SER A 36 5.64 16.95 -5.72
N SER A 37 5.48 17.29 -4.43
CA SER A 37 5.88 16.43 -3.31
C SER A 37 4.82 15.38 -2.97
N PHE A 38 5.26 14.24 -2.46
CA PHE A 38 4.38 13.14 -2.02
C PHE A 38 3.35 13.56 -0.98
N GLU A 39 3.70 14.49 -0.09
CA GLU A 39 2.77 14.95 0.96
C GLU A 39 1.50 15.57 0.38
N GLU A 40 1.61 16.25 -0.76
CA GLU A 40 0.51 16.94 -1.41
C GLU A 40 -0.54 15.97 -1.98
N GLN A 41 -0.10 14.77 -2.41
CA GLN A 41 -0.97 13.73 -2.98
C GLN A 41 -1.19 12.53 -2.04
N ARG A 42 -0.70 12.59 -0.80
CA ARG A 42 -0.73 11.49 0.17
C ARG A 42 -2.13 10.90 0.36
N ARG A 43 -3.16 11.75 0.39
CA ARG A 43 -4.55 11.31 0.59
C ARG A 43 -5.08 10.51 -0.60
N ILE A 44 -4.76 10.91 -1.83
CA ILE A 44 -5.19 10.20 -3.05
C ILE A 44 -4.50 8.84 -3.12
N PHE A 45 -3.18 8.80 -2.86
CA PHE A 45 -2.42 7.56 -2.85
C PHE A 45 -2.95 6.58 -1.79
N GLN A 46 -3.20 7.04 -0.56
CA GLN A 46 -3.80 6.22 0.49
C GLN A 46 -5.16 5.64 0.09
N LEU A 47 -6.01 6.42 -0.59
CA LEU A 47 -7.29 5.94 -1.08
C LEU A 47 -7.12 4.91 -2.20
N GLN A 48 -6.18 5.13 -3.12
CA GLN A 48 -5.86 4.16 -4.17
C GLN A 48 -5.30 2.85 -3.61
N THR A 49 -4.44 2.90 -2.59
CA THR A 49 -3.95 1.69 -1.92
C THR A 49 -5.08 0.90 -1.28
N LYS A 50 -5.96 1.55 -0.52
CA LYS A 50 -7.15 0.89 0.06
C LYS A 50 -8.07 0.31 -1.02
N GLN A 51 -8.25 1.02 -2.13
CA GLN A 51 -9.06 0.54 -3.25
C GLN A 51 -8.41 -0.65 -3.94
N ALA A 52 -7.09 -0.67 -4.10
CA ALA A 52 -6.34 -1.80 -4.66
C ALA A 52 -6.46 -3.04 -3.77
N GLU A 53 -6.33 -2.89 -2.44
CA GLU A 53 -6.55 -3.99 -1.49
C GLU A 53 -7.96 -4.57 -1.61
N LEU A 54 -8.99 -3.73 -1.64
CA LEU A 54 -10.37 -4.15 -1.82
C LEU A 54 -10.61 -4.79 -3.20
N ALA A 55 -9.97 -4.28 -4.25
CA ALA A 55 -10.05 -4.82 -5.60
C ALA A 55 -9.41 -6.21 -5.67
N ILE A 56 -8.22 -6.40 -5.08
CA ILE A 56 -7.56 -7.71 -5.00
C ILE A 56 -8.47 -8.69 -4.26
N GLN A 57 -9.02 -8.29 -3.12
CA GLN A 57 -9.96 -9.12 -2.37
C GLN A 57 -11.24 -9.45 -3.14
N ALA A 58 -11.70 -8.57 -4.02
CA ALA A 58 -12.85 -8.83 -4.90
C ALA A 58 -12.47 -9.80 -6.03
N ILE A 59 -11.31 -9.61 -6.65
CA ILE A 59 -10.78 -10.47 -7.71
C ILE A 59 -10.53 -11.89 -7.19
N GLN A 60 -10.02 -12.02 -5.98
CA GLN A 60 -9.76 -13.31 -5.33
C GLN A 60 -11.02 -13.95 -4.73
N SER A 61 -12.15 -13.23 -4.68
CA SER A 61 -13.40 -13.79 -4.16
C SER A 61 -14.12 -14.66 -5.19
N VAL A 62 -14.66 -15.78 -4.74
CA VAL A 62 -15.48 -16.65 -5.59
C VAL A 62 -16.77 -15.91 -5.93
N TYR A 63 -16.96 -15.61 -7.22
CA TYR A 63 -18.18 -14.97 -7.69
C TYR A 63 -19.33 -15.98 -7.74
N ILE A 64 -20.33 -15.78 -6.87
CA ILE A 64 -21.59 -16.52 -6.89
C ILE A 64 -22.68 -15.58 -7.42
N PRO A 65 -23.36 -15.91 -8.53
CA PRO A 65 -24.46 -15.10 -9.04
C PRO A 65 -25.49 -14.77 -7.95
N GLY A 66 -25.88 -13.50 -7.84
CA GLY A 66 -26.83 -13.01 -6.82
C GLY A 66 -26.21 -12.51 -5.50
N TYR A 67 -24.94 -12.81 -5.19
CA TYR A 67 -24.29 -12.38 -3.93
C TYR A 67 -24.23 -10.85 -3.75
N ARG A 68 -24.28 -10.08 -4.84
CA ARG A 68 -24.27 -8.61 -4.80
C ARG A 68 -25.48 -8.01 -4.06
N PHE A 69 -26.57 -8.76 -3.92
CA PHE A 69 -27.80 -8.32 -3.25
C PHE A 69 -27.91 -8.79 -1.80
N LEU A 70 -26.97 -9.61 -1.32
CA LEU A 70 -26.93 -10.05 0.07
C LEU A 70 -26.20 -9.01 0.92
N PRO A 71 -26.63 -8.75 2.17
CA PRO A 71 -25.83 -8.00 3.12
C PRO A 71 -24.55 -8.78 3.42
N THR A 72 -23.42 -8.15 3.13
CA THR A 72 -22.06 -8.62 3.34
C THR A 72 -21.32 -7.53 4.11
N LYS A 73 -20.23 -7.88 4.79
CA LYS A 73 -19.38 -6.90 5.50
C LYS A 73 -18.84 -5.76 4.62
N ARG A 74 -19.00 -5.84 3.30
CA ARG A 74 -18.55 -4.85 2.31
C ARG A 74 -19.67 -3.93 1.80
N ASN A 75 -20.95 -4.24 2.03
CA ASN A 75 -22.10 -3.46 1.53
C ASN A 75 -23.20 -3.15 2.58
N THR A 76 -22.95 -3.43 3.86
CA THR A 76 -23.61 -2.78 5.01
C THR A 76 -22.73 -1.70 5.57
#